data_AF-A0A432IHN0-F1
#
_entry.id   AF-A0A432IHN0-F1
#
_cell.length_a   1.000
_cell.length_b   1.000
_cell.length_c   1.000
_cell.angle_alpha   90.00
_cell.angle_beta   90.00
_cell.angle_gamma   90.00
#
_symmetry.space_group_name_H-M   'P 1'
#
loop_
_entity.id
_entity.type
_entity.pdbx_description
1 polymer ?
#
loop_
_entity_poly.entity_id
_entity_poly.type
_entity_poly.pdbx_seq_one_letter_code
_entity_poly.pdbx_strand_id
1 'polypeptide(L)' 'MSYVKKPMAIENRSFEIITSELGEKVKKFTESELKIVKRLIHTTADFEYADIIEISKTAIESGKKAIENG' A
#
# COMPACT_ATOMS: atom_id res chain seq x y z
N MET A 1 -21.09 -21.22 -6.86
CA MET A 1 -20.12 -20.15 -7.22
C MET A 1 -18.72 -20.60 -6.84
N SER A 2 -17.76 -20.51 -7.77
CA SER A 2 -16.34 -20.73 -7.49
C SER A 2 -15.69 -19.39 -7.14
N TYR A 3 -14.93 -19.33 -6.06
CA TYR A 3 -14.16 -18.14 -5.66
C TYR A 3 -12.84 -18.56 -5.01
N VAL A 4 -11.88 -17.62 -4.98
CA VAL A 4 -10.57 -17.86 -4.39
C VAL A 4 -10.70 -17.97 -2.87
N LYS A 5 -10.28 -19.09 -2.29
CA LYS A 5 -10.34 -19.35 -0.84
C LYS A 5 -9.03 -19.19 -0.09
N LYS A 6 -7.92 -19.02 -0.81
CA LYS A 6 -6.58 -18.88 -0.21
C LYS A 6 -6.34 -17.40 0.16
N PRO A 7 -6.20 -17.04 1.45
CA PRO A 7 -6.10 -15.64 1.86
C PRO A 7 -4.98 -14.86 1.16
N MET A 8 -3.76 -15.43 1.10
CA MET A 8 -2.63 -14.81 0.40
C MET A 8 -2.92 -14.58 -1.10
N ALA A 9 -3.66 -15.48 -1.75
CA ALA A 9 -3.98 -15.31 -3.16
C ALA A 9 -4.98 -14.16 -3.36
N ILE A 10 -5.91 -13.96 -2.42
CA ILE A 10 -6.86 -12.83 -2.43
C ILE A 10 -6.11 -11.52 -2.24
N GLU A 11 -5.20 -11.46 -1.26
CA GLU A 11 -4.41 -10.26 -0.96
C GLU A 11 -3.48 -9.88 -2.13
N ASN A 12 -2.73 -10.85 -2.68
CA ASN A 12 -1.88 -10.62 -3.83
C ASN A 12 -2.69 -10.08 -5.01
N ARG A 13 -3.85 -10.67 -5.28
CA ARG A 13 -4.75 -10.20 -6.34
C ARG A 13 -5.28 -8.78 -6.06
N SER A 14 -5.59 -8.46 -4.82
CA SER A 14 -6.01 -7.11 -4.42
C SER A 14 -4.89 -6.10 -4.69
N PHE A 15 -3.64 -6.40 -4.30
CA PHE A 15 -2.52 -5.50 -4.57
C PHE A 15 -2.19 -5.36 -6.06
N GLU A 16 -2.35 -6.41 -6.86
CA GLU A 16 -2.26 -6.31 -8.33
C GLU A 16 -3.28 -5.30 -8.87
N ILE A 17 -4.56 -5.45 -8.49
CA ILE A 17 -5.65 -4.56 -8.91
C ILE A 17 -5.37 -3.12 -8.48
N ILE A 18 -4.98 -2.92 -7.21
CA ILE A 18 -4.65 -1.58 -6.70
C ILE A 18 -3.49 -0.97 -7.51
N THR A 19 -2.46 -1.76 -7.83
CA THR A 19 -1.32 -1.28 -8.62
C THR A 19 -1.75 -0.86 -10.03
N SER A 20 -2.60 -1.65 -10.68
CA SER A 20 -3.12 -1.34 -12.01
C SER A 20 -3.96 -0.06 -12.01
N GLU A 21 -4.84 0.12 -11.02
CA GLU A 21 -5.71 1.28 -10.90
C GLU A 21 -4.95 2.56 -10.56
N LEU A 22 -3.88 2.47 -9.75
CA LEU A 22 -3.00 3.61 -9.46
C LEU A 22 -2.30 4.15 -10.71
N GLY A 23 -2.07 3.31 -11.72
CA GLY A 23 -1.48 3.72 -13.00
C GLY A 23 -0.20 4.55 -12.82
N GLU A 24 -0.18 5.75 -13.42
CA GLU A 24 0.97 6.67 -13.35
C GLU A 24 1.24 7.23 -11.94
N LYS A 25 0.25 7.21 -11.04
CA LYS A 25 0.41 7.72 -9.66
C LYS A 25 1.44 6.92 -8.87
N VAL A 26 1.74 5.68 -9.26
CA VAL A 26 2.80 4.88 -8.62
C VAL A 26 4.17 5.56 -8.70
N LYS A 27 4.41 6.41 -9.71
CA LYS A 27 5.67 7.15 -9.89
C LYS A 27 5.85 8.28 -8.88
N LYS A 28 4.79 8.68 -8.17
CA LYS A 28 4.86 9.69 -7.08
C LYS A 28 5.56 9.15 -5.83
N PHE A 29 5.65 7.83 -5.68
CA PHE A 29 6.07 7.17 -4.46
C PHE A 29 7.34 6.35 -4.67
N THR A 30 8.20 6.32 -3.65
CA THR A 30 9.27 5.31 -3.55
C THR A 30 8.66 3.91 -3.34
N GLU A 31 9.45 2.85 -3.52
CA GLU A 31 8.97 1.49 -3.30
C GLU A 31 8.43 1.27 -1.88
N SER A 32 9.10 1.85 -0.88
CA SER A 32 8.69 1.75 0.53
C SER A 32 7.39 2.49 0.80
N GLU A 33 7.23 3.70 0.27
CA GLU A 33 5.99 4.47 0.38
C GLU A 33 4.84 3.77 -0.34
N LEU A 34 5.09 3.24 -1.54
CA LEU A 34 4.06 2.55 -2.33
C LEU A 34 3.51 1.31 -1.60
N LYS A 35 4.33 0.60 -0.83
CA LYS A 35 3.86 -0.51 0.03
C LYS A 35 2.87 -0.01 1.09
N ILE A 36 3.12 1.15 1.68
CA ILE A 36 2.23 1.78 2.67
C ILE A 36 0.93 2.25 2.01
N VAL A 37 1.03 2.98 0.89
CA VAL A 37 -0.12 3.49 0.13
C VAL A 37 -1.05 2.34 -0.29
N LYS A 38 -0.50 1.26 -0.87
CA LYS A 38 -1.29 0.09 -1.26
C LYS A 38 -1.98 -0.56 -0.06
N ARG A 39 -1.33 -0.60 1.11
CA ARG A 39 -1.92 -1.18 2.32
C ARG A 39 -3.06 -0.32 2.88
N LEU A 40 -2.94 1.00 2.81
CA LEU A 40 -4.02 1.92 3.17
C LEU A 40 -5.22 1.69 2.26
N ILE A 41 -5.04 1.76 0.94
CA ILE A 41 -6.10 1.52 -0.05
C ILE A 41 -6.71 0.12 0.10
N HIS A 42 -5.91 -0.91 0.37
CA HIS A 42 -6.42 -2.26 0.61
C HIS A 42 -7.37 -2.34 1.82
N THR A 43 -7.10 -1.54 2.85
CA THR A 43 -7.89 -1.52 4.08
C THR A 43 -9.14 -0.65 3.93
N THR A 44 -9.05 0.47 3.20
CA THR A 44 -10.13 1.46 3.06
C THR A 44 -10.97 1.29 1.81
N ALA A 45 -10.46 0.55 0.81
CA ALA A 45 -10.97 0.49 -0.57
C ALA A 45 -11.05 1.86 -1.28
N ASP A 46 -10.31 2.85 -0.80
CA ASP A 46 -10.37 4.24 -1.28
C ASP A 46 -9.05 4.64 -1.97
N PHE A 47 -9.13 4.89 -3.28
CA PHE A 47 -7.99 5.26 -4.12
C PHE A 47 -7.58 6.73 -3.98
N GLU A 48 -8.41 7.60 -3.39
CA GLU A 48 -8.09 9.01 -3.19
C GLU A 48 -6.90 9.21 -2.24
N TYR A 49 -6.61 8.23 -1.38
CA TYR A 49 -5.41 8.20 -0.56
C TYR A 49 -4.11 8.37 -1.37
N ALA A 50 -4.08 7.96 -2.64
CA ALA A 50 -2.92 8.18 -3.50
C ALA A 50 -2.69 9.64 -3.90
N ASP A 51 -3.66 10.52 -3.64
CA ASP A 51 -3.58 11.95 -3.95
C ASP A 51 -3.43 12.82 -2.70
N ILE A 52 -3.90 12.35 -1.55
CA ILE A 52 -3.90 13.13 -0.29
C ILE A 52 -2.84 12.70 0.73
N ILE A 53 -2.18 11.56 0.50
CA ILE A 53 -1.20 11.04 1.46
C ILE A 53 0.11 11.84 1.37
N GLU A 54 0.61 12.23 2.53
CA GLU A 54 1.90 12.89 2.69
C GLU A 54 2.74 12.07 3.67
N ILE A 55 3.93 11.64 3.23
CA ILE A 55 4.87 10.85 4.04
C ILE A 55 6.13 11.69 4.23
N SER A 56 6.39 12.09 5.48
CA SER A 56 7.61 12.84 5.80
C SER A 56 8.86 12.02 5.45
N LYS A 57 9.89 12.69 4.92
CA LYS A 57 11.13 12.06 4.42
C LYS A 57 11.77 11.03 5.37
N THR A 58 11.65 11.23 6.68
CA THR A 58 12.25 10.36 7.71
C THR A 58 11.23 9.44 8.38
N ALA A 59 9.95 9.52 8.05
CA ALA A 59 8.87 8.82 8.76
C ALA A 59 9.04 7.30 8.72
N ILE A 60 9.33 6.73 7.54
CA ILE A 60 9.46 5.29 7.36
C ILE A 60 10.64 4.75 8.17
N GLU A 61 11.82 5.34 8.02
CA GLU A 61 13.02 4.88 8.71
C GLU A 61 12.93 5.10 10.23
N SER A 62 12.37 6.23 10.67
CA SER A 62 12.15 6.48 12.10
C SER A 62 11.14 5.49 12.69
N GLY A 63 10.07 5.17 11.95
CA GLY A 63 9.05 4.21 12.36
C GLY A 63 9.58 2.79 12.47
N LYS A 64 10.36 2.34 11.48
CA LYS A 64 11.07 1.03 11.55
C LYS A 64 11.98 0.97 12.77
N LYS A 65 12.82 1.99 12.95
CA LYS A 65 13.75 2.06 14.08
C LYS A 65 13.01 2.05 15.42
N ALA A 66 11.87 2.73 15.53
CA ALA A 66 11.06 2.68 16.75
C ALA A 66 10.57 1.26 17.03
N ILE A 67 9.98 0.58 16.03
CA ILE A 67 9.48 -0.80 16.18
C ILE A 67 10.59 -1.79 16.54
N GLU A 68 11.78 -1.63 15.95
CA GLU A 68 12.94 -2.47 16.24
C GLU A 68 13.48 -2.30 17.67
N ASN A 69 13.30 -1.11 18.28
CA ASN A 69 13.80 -0.80 19.62
C ASN A 69 12.79 -1.05 20.75
N GLY A 70 11.55 -1.44 20.43
CA GLY A 70 10.48 -1.71 21.41
C GLY A 70 9.91 -0.46 22.07
#